data_AF-A0A6G2DP36-F1
#
_entry.id   AF-A0A6G2DP36-F1
#
_cell.length_a   1.000
_cell.length_b   1.000
_cell.length_c   1.000
_cell.angle_alpha   90.00
_cell.angle_beta   90.00
_cell.angle_gamma   90.00
#
_symmetry.space_group_name_H-M   'P 1'
#
loop_
_entity.id
_entity.type
_entity.pdbx_description
1 polymer ?
#
loop_
_entity_poly.entity_id
_entity_poly.type
_entity_poly.pdbx_seq_one_letter_code
_entity_poly.pdbx_strand_id
1 'polypeptide(L)' 'NGLSVGVENDLLSEALRELPDKKREILLLFYFMDMSDSAIADLLKLNRSTVYRHRTSGLALIKKFMEEFEE' A
#
# COMPACT_ATOMS: atom_id res chain seq x y z
N ASN A 1 19.40 1.58 2.06
CA ASN A 1 18.82 2.57 1.12
C ASN A 1 17.32 2.42 1.15
N GLY A 2 16.61 3.35 1.77
CA GLY A 2 15.14 3.41 1.68
C GLY A 2 14.73 4.11 0.39
N LEU A 3 13.58 3.71 -0.16
CA LEU A 3 12.91 4.44 -1.23
C LEU A 3 11.98 5.47 -0.58
N SER A 4 12.06 6.72 -1.05
CA SER A 4 11.17 7.79 -0.61
C SER A 4 10.16 8.07 -1.72
N VAL A 5 8.87 8.06 -1.37
CA VAL A 5 7.75 8.37 -2.27
C VAL A 5 7.10 9.65 -1.79
N GLY A 6 7.05 10.68 -2.65
CA GLY A 6 6.32 11.91 -2.38
C GLY A 6 4.84 11.73 -2.72
N VAL A 7 3.95 12.11 -1.81
CA VAL A 7 2.50 12.09 -2.00
C VAL A 7 2.00 13.52 -1.79
N GLU A 8 1.46 14.13 -2.84
CA GLU A 8 1.00 15.54 -2.82
C GLU A 8 -0.31 15.74 -2.06
N ASN A 9 -1.16 14.70 -2.01
CA ASN A 9 -2.43 14.76 -1.32
C ASN A 9 -2.25 14.41 0.17
N ASP A 10 -2.51 15.38 1.05
CA ASP A 10 -2.32 15.23 2.50
C ASP A 10 -3.17 14.10 3.09
N LEU A 11 -4.45 14.03 2.71
CA LEU A 11 -5.37 13.00 3.20
C LEU A 11 -4.90 11.59 2.81
N LEU A 12 -4.42 11.40 1.57
CA LEU A 12 -3.86 10.14 1.11
C LEU A 12 -2.54 9.81 1.82
N SER A 13 -1.70 10.82 2.06
CA SER A 13 -0.45 10.66 2.81
C SER A 13 -0.73 10.16 4.23
N GLU A 14 -1.72 10.71 4.90
CA GLU A 14 -2.18 10.27 6.22
C GLU A 14 -2.76 8.86 6.18
N ALA A 15 -3.66 8.58 5.22
CA ALA A 15 -4.23 7.24 5.05
C ALA A 15 -3.16 6.16 4.83
N LEU A 16 -2.12 6.47 4.04
CA LEU A 16 -0.98 5.58 3.83
C LEU A 16 -0.13 5.41 5.10
N ARG A 17 0.01 6.46 5.93
CA ARG A 17 0.76 6.41 7.19
C ARG A 17 0.11 5.52 8.24
N GLU A 18 -1.22 5.48 8.28
CA GLU A 18 -2.01 4.64 9.20
C GLU A 18 -2.03 3.15 8.83
N LEU A 19 -1.60 2.79 7.63
CA LEU A 19 -1.52 1.39 7.25
C LEU A 19 -0.41 0.63 8.00
N PRO A 20 -0.65 -0.64 8.36
CA PRO A 20 0.42 -1.53 8.80
C PRO A 20 1.54 -1.61 7.75
N ASP A 21 2.79 -1.62 8.20
CA ASP A 21 3.99 -1.52 7.36
C ASP A 21 3.95 -2.41 6.11
N LYS A 22 3.56 -3.68 6.27
CA LYS A 22 3.51 -4.63 5.14
C LYS A 22 2.46 -4.28 4.10
N LYS A 23 1.31 -3.74 4.50
CA LYS A 23 0.27 -3.30 3.55
C LYS A 23 0.74 -2.05 2.82
N ARG A 24 1.32 -1.09 3.55
CA ARG A 24 1.91 0.12 2.97
C ARG A 24 3.00 -0.21 1.96
N GLU A 25 3.99 -1.02 2.34
CA GLU A 25 5.09 -1.45 1.48
C GLU A 25 4.57 -2.08 0.18
N ILE A 26 3.65 -3.03 0.27
CA ILE A 26 3.07 -3.71 -0.90
C ILE A 26 2.30 -2.74 -1.80
N LEU A 27 1.53 -1.82 -1.23
CA LEU A 27 0.79 -0.82 -2.01
C LEU A 27 1.72 0.15 -2.72
N LEU A 28 2.78 0.60 -2.05
CA LEU A 28 3.77 1.49 -2.66
C LEU A 28 4.49 0.81 -3.84
N LEU A 29 4.91 -0.45 -3.66
CA LEU A 29 5.53 -1.22 -4.74
C LEU A 29 4.57 -1.43 -5.92
N PHE A 30 3.30 -1.72 -5.64
CA PHE A 30 2.31 -1.99 -6.69
C PHE A 30 1.92 -0.75 -7.49
N TYR A 31 1.55 0.34 -6.80
CA TYR A 31 0.98 1.53 -7.45
C TYR A 31 2.02 2.57 -7.86
N PHE A 32 3.17 2.64 -7.18
CA PHE A 32 4.18 3.68 -7.42
C PHE A 32 5.47 3.16 -8.05
N MET A 33 5.66 1.83 -8.10
CA MET A 33 6.82 1.20 -8.76
C MET A 33 6.43 0.22 -9.86
N ASP A 34 5.16 0.21 -10.28
CA ASP A 34 4.62 -0.66 -11.34
C ASP A 34 4.93 -2.15 -11.17
N MET A 35 5.15 -2.61 -9.93
CA MET A 35 5.45 -4.01 -9.67
C MET A 35 4.17 -4.85 -9.58
N SER A 36 4.14 -5.97 -10.29
CA SER A 36 3.03 -6.94 -10.15
C SER A 36 3.05 -7.68 -8.81
N ASP A 37 1.93 -8.28 -8.41
CA ASP A 37 1.87 -9.13 -7.20
C ASP A 37 2.92 -10.24 -7.21
N SER A 38 3.24 -10.81 -8.37
CA SER A 38 4.25 -11.86 -8.50
C SER A 38 5.65 -11.28 -8.26
N ALA A 39 5.99 -10.16 -8.88
CA ALA A 39 7.29 -9.50 -8.69
C ALA A 39 7.49 -9.06 -7.23
N ILE A 40 6.44 -8.56 -6.59
CA ILE A 40 6.47 -8.18 -5.16
C ILE A 40 6.61 -9.43 -4.28
N ALA A 41 5.91 -10.51 -4.60
CA ALA A 41 6.01 -11.77 -3.88
C ALA A 41 7.44 -12.33 -3.91
N ASP A 42 8.07 -12.32 -5.08
CA ASP A 42 9.47 -12.73 -5.25
C ASP A 42 10.43 -11.82 -4.47
N LEU A 43 10.24 -10.49 -4.57
CA LEU A 43 11.07 -9.50 -3.85
C LEU A 43 10.98 -9.67 -2.32
N LEU A 44 9.77 -9.83 -1.79
CA LEU A 44 9.51 -9.91 -0.35
C LEU A 44 9.59 -11.34 0.21
N LYS A 45 9.86 -12.34 -0.63
CA LYS A 45 9.84 -13.78 -0.29
C LYS A 45 8.51 -14.20 0.35
N LEU A 46 7.41 -13.76 -0.24
CA LEU A 46 6.04 -14.06 0.18
C LEU A 46 5.31 -14.88 -0.89
N ASN A 47 4.18 -15.47 -0.51
CA ASN A 47 3.25 -16.02 -1.50
C ASN A 47 2.50 -14.90 -2.22
N ARG A 48 2.30 -15.03 -3.53
CA ARG A 48 1.48 -14.09 -4.34
C ARG A 48 0.10 -13.86 -3.74
N SER A 49 -0.53 -14.90 -3.20
CA SER A 49 -1.84 -14.79 -2.55
C SER A 49 -1.81 -13.93 -1.27
N THR A 50 -0.71 -13.98 -0.52
CA THR A 50 -0.48 -13.12 0.65
C THR A 50 -0.32 -11.67 0.21
N VAL A 51 0.46 -11.41 -0.84
CA VAL A 51 0.61 -10.06 -1.42
C VAL A 51 -0.74 -9.51 -1.87
N TYR A 52 -1.50 -10.30 -2.63
CA TYR A 52 -2.85 -9.94 -3.07
C TYR A 52 -3.76 -9.57 -1.89
N ARG A 53 -3.78 -10.39 -0.81
CA ARG A 53 -4.58 -10.12 0.39
C ARG A 53 -4.14 -8.84 1.09
N HIS A 54 -2.84 -8.59 1.22
CA HIS A 54 -2.34 -7.35 1.81
C HIS A 54 -2.68 -6.12 0.98
N ARG A 55 -2.55 -6.19 -0.36
CA ARG A 55 -2.92 -5.09 -1.25
C ARG A 55 -4.41 -4.77 -1.15
N THR A 56 -5.26 -5.79 -1.29
CA THR A 56 -6.73 -5.60 -1.29
C THR A 56 -7.24 -5.12 0.07
N SER A 57 -6.78 -5.71 1.17
CA SER A 57 -7.15 -5.24 2.51
C SER A 57 -6.55 -3.88 2.86
N GLY A 58 -5.35 -3.55 2.37
CA GLY A 58 -4.76 -2.22 2.54
C GLY A 58 -5.55 -1.15 1.81
N LEU A 59 -5.98 -1.41 0.57
CA LEU A 59 -6.81 -0.48 -0.19
C LEU A 59 -8.17 -0.26 0.49
N ALA A 60 -8.77 -1.29 1.08
CA ALA A 60 -10.00 -1.16 1.85
C ALA A 60 -9.84 -0.27 3.09
N LEU A 61 -8.67 -0.33 3.76
CA LEU A 61 -8.37 0.54 4.90
C LEU A 61 -8.17 1.99 4.48
N ILE A 62 -7.46 2.25 3.36
CA ILE A 62 -7.32 3.60 2.80
C ILE A 62 -8.70 4.16 2.49
N LYS A 63 -9.54 3.40 1.78
CA LYS A 63 -10.89 3.82 1.42
C LYS A 63 -11.70 4.21 2.65
N LYS A 64 -11.73 3.33 3.66
CA LYS A 64 -12.46 3.58 4.91
C LYS A 64 -11.94 4.83 5.62
N PHE A 65 -10.62 4.99 5.73
CA PHE A 65 -10.00 6.16 6.34
C PHE A 65 -10.43 7.44 5.61
N MET A 66 -10.36 7.47 4.29
CA MET A 66 -10.72 8.68 3.53
C MET A 66 -12.21 9.01 3.64
N GLU A 67 -13.09 7.99 3.64
CA GLU A 67 -14.54 8.18 3.84
C GLU A 67 -14.88 8.76 5.22
N GLU A 68 -14.11 8.42 6.27
CA GLU A 68 -14.31 8.96 7.63
C GLU A 68 -13.88 10.44 7.76
N PHE A 69 -13.09 10.96 6.82
CA PHE A 69 -12.54 12.33 6.84
C PHE A 69 -13.15 13.25 5.77
N GLU A 70 -14.09 12.74 4.95
CA GLU A 70 -14.85 13.53 3.98
C GLU A 70 -16.15 14.14 4.57
N GLU A 71 -16.41 13.98 5.89
CA GLU A 71 -17.51 14.65 6.64
C GLU A 71 -17.16 16.07 7.10
#